data_AF-A0A9Q0F3M9-F1
#
_entry.id   AF-A0A9Q0F3M9-F1
#
_cell.length_a   1.000
_cell.length_b   1.000
_cell.length_c   1.000
_cell.angle_alpha   90.00
_cell.angle_beta   90.00
_cell.angle_gamma   90.00
#
_symmetry.space_group_name_H-M   'P 1'
#
loop_
_entity.id
_entity.type
_entity.pdbx_description
1 polymer ?
#
loop_
_entity_poly.entity_id
_entity_poly.type
_entity_poly.pdbx_seq_one_letter_code
_entity_poly.pdbx_strand_id
1 'polypeptide(L)' 'MFSARSETQMAIQIENLVESIKSKVRSLKRSKKPYIKMDKSASVKVEIRSRKARKLIDKTLKVADRPGKRSIS' A
#
# COMPACT_ATOMS: atom_id res chain seq x y z
N MET A 1 -37.08 45.51 -10.82
CA MET A 1 -35.65 45.66 -10.45
C MET A 1 -35.22 44.88 -9.20
N PHE A 2 -36.11 44.62 -8.22
CA PHE A 2 -35.72 43.88 -6.99
C PHE A 2 -35.40 42.38 -7.20
N SER A 3 -36.04 41.69 -8.16
CA SER A 3 -35.81 40.25 -8.41
C SER A 3 -34.39 39.90 -8.89
N ALA A 4 -33.81 40.73 -9.78
CA ALA A 4 -32.45 40.50 -10.27
C ALA A 4 -31.38 40.67 -9.16
N ARG A 5 -31.71 41.40 -8.10
CA ARG A 5 -30.82 41.62 -6.94
C ARG A 5 -30.76 40.39 -6.02
N SER A 6 -31.84 39.61 -5.94
CA SER A 6 -31.83 38.34 -5.20
C SER A 6 -31.16 37.19 -5.95
N GLU A 7 -31.30 37.15 -7.29
CA GLU A 7 -30.65 36.14 -8.14
C GLU A 7 -29.11 36.28 -8.11
N THR A 8 -28.61 37.52 -8.13
CA THR A 8 -27.17 37.80 -8.02
C THR A 8 -26.61 37.46 -6.65
N GLN A 9 -27.36 37.68 -5.56
CA GLN A 9 -26.92 37.24 -4.23
C GLN A 9 -26.88 35.71 -4.09
N MET A 10 -27.85 35.01 -4.67
CA MET A 10 -27.88 33.55 -4.68
C MET A 10 -26.69 32.97 -5.48
N ALA A 11 -26.35 33.58 -6.62
CA ALA A 11 -25.18 33.18 -7.41
C ALA A 11 -23.87 33.31 -6.61
N ILE A 12 -23.68 34.42 -5.88
CA ILE A 12 -22.50 34.65 -5.02
C ILE A 12 -22.42 33.63 -3.89
N GLN A 13 -23.55 33.28 -3.26
CA GLN A 13 -23.58 32.26 -2.21
C GLN A 13 -23.19 30.88 -2.73
N ILE A 14 -23.66 30.51 -3.93
CA ILE A 14 -23.32 29.25 -4.58
C ILE A 14 -21.83 29.22 -4.94
N GLU A 15 -21.30 30.31 -5.49
CA GLU A 15 -19.88 30.41 -5.84
C GLU A 15 -18.97 30.22 -4.61
N ASN A 16 -19.30 30.89 -3.50
CA ASN A 16 -18.57 30.76 -2.24
C ASN A 16 -18.63 29.33 -1.68
N LEU A 17 -19.79 28.66 -1.78
CA LEU A 17 -19.95 27.28 -1.35
C LEU A 17 -19.10 26.32 -2.21
N VAL A 18 -19.12 26.51 -3.52
CA VAL A 18 -18.32 25.71 -4.46
C VAL A 18 -16.82 25.91 -4.23
N GLU A 19 -16.39 27.13 -3.90
CA GLU A 19 -14.98 27.42 -3.56
C GLU A 19 -14.55 26.76 -2.23
N SER A 20 -15.43 26.80 -1.22
CA SER A 20 -15.27 26.07 0.05
C SER A 20 -15.13 24.56 -0.16
N ILE A 21 -15.95 23.97 -1.03
CA ILE A 21 -15.88 22.55 -1.36
C ILE A 21 -14.59 22.23 -2.12
N LYS A 22 -14.23 23.02 -3.13
CA LYS A 22 -12.97 22.84 -3.90
C LYS A 22 -11.74 22.89 -2.99
N SER A 23 -11.66 23.85 -2.07
CA SER A 23 -10.52 24.00 -1.16
C SER A 23 -10.40 22.81 -0.19
N LYS A 24 -11.52 22.31 0.38
CA LYS A 24 -11.54 21.09 1.20
C LYS A 24 -11.16 19.83 0.42
N VAL A 25 -11.63 19.68 -0.81
CA VAL A 25 -11.25 18.52 -1.65
C VAL A 25 -9.77 18.56 -2.01
N ARG A 26 -9.20 19.74 -2.31
CA ARG A 26 -7.76 19.89 -2.57
C ARG A 26 -6.92 19.57 -1.34
N SER A 27 -7.34 19.96 -0.14
CA SER A 27 -6.61 19.66 1.10
C SER A 27 -6.65 18.17 1.45
N LEU A 28 -7.76 17.48 1.16
CA LEU A 28 -7.88 16.02 1.30
C LEU A 28 -7.05 15.25 0.27
N LYS A 29 -6.81 15.83 -0.91
CA LYS A 29 -5.93 15.28 -1.95
C LYS A 29 -4.44 15.47 -1.64
N ARG A 30 -4.05 15.96 -0.46
CA ARG A 30 -2.64 15.93 -0.02
C ARG A 30 -2.07 14.53 -0.26
N SER A 31 -1.09 14.46 -1.15
CA SER A 31 -0.44 13.22 -1.54
C SER A 31 0.01 12.51 -0.28
N LYS A 32 -0.52 11.31 -0.03
CA LYS A 32 0.01 10.43 1.01
C LYS A 32 1.51 10.34 0.78
N LYS A 33 2.32 10.52 1.83
CA LYS A 33 3.78 10.34 1.72
C LYS A 33 4.00 8.98 1.03
N PRO A 34 4.81 8.91 -0.05
CA PRO A 34 5.06 7.65 -0.71
C PRO A 34 5.53 6.65 0.33
N TYR A 35 4.83 5.52 0.42
CA TYR A 35 5.24 4.45 1.32
C TYR A 35 6.59 3.94 0.84
N ILE A 36 7.64 4.28 1.58
CA ILE A 36 8.95 3.72 1.36
C ILE A 36 8.87 2.29 1.88
N LYS A 37 8.73 1.33 0.96
CA LYS A 37 8.86 -0.09 1.27
C LYS A 37 10.25 -0.26 1.86
N MET A 38 10.32 -0.69 3.13
CA MET A 38 11.60 -1.02 3.75
C MET A 38 12.27 -2.11 2.91
N ASP A 39 13.53 -1.89 2.54
CA ASP A 39 14.35 -2.97 2.01
C ASP A 39 14.43 -4.09 3.06
N LYS A 40 14.33 -5.33 2.62
CA LYS A 40 14.45 -6.48 3.52
C LYS A 40 15.80 -6.39 4.22
N SER A 41 15.78 -6.24 5.54
CA SER A 41 17.00 -6.14 6.32
C SER A 41 17.77 -7.47 6.26
N ALA A 42 19.11 -7.39 6.31
CA ALA A 42 19.97 -8.57 6.39
C ALA A 42 19.64 -9.47 7.59
N SER A 43 19.00 -8.93 8.63
CA SER A 43 18.51 -9.67 9.80
C SER A 43 17.41 -10.70 9.49
N VAL A 44 16.76 -10.63 8.32
CA VAL A 44 15.79 -11.64 7.87
C VAL A 44 16.50 -12.88 7.32
N LYS A 45 17.77 -12.77 6.91
CA LYS A 45 18.54 -13.85 6.33
C LYS A 45 19.32 -14.61 7.41
N VAL A 46 18.63 -15.51 8.12
CA VAL A 46 19.29 -16.42 9.07
C VAL A 46 20.05 -17.48 8.27
N GLU A 47 21.35 -17.28 8.07
CA GLU A 47 22.18 -18.26 7.36
C GLU A 47 22.43 -19.48 8.26
N ILE A 48 22.01 -20.66 7.80
CA ILE A 48 22.23 -21.94 8.51
C ILE A 48 23.74 -22.25 8.48
N ARG A 49 24.43 -21.98 9.60
CA ARG A 49 25.90 -22.22 9.71
C ARG A 49 26.25 -23.71 9.74
N SER A 50 25.37 -24.57 10.27
CA SER A 50 25.61 -26.00 10.42
C SER A 50 25.56 -26.74 9.07
N ARG A 51 26.65 -27.46 8.74
CA ARG A 51 26.72 -28.32 7.54
C ARG A 51 25.65 -29.42 7.55
N LYS A 52 25.36 -30.01 8.72
CA LYS A 52 24.35 -31.08 8.85
C LYS A 52 22.95 -30.55 8.56
N ALA A 53 22.62 -29.37 9.09
CA ALA A 53 21.32 -28.74 8.89
C ALA A 53 21.10 -28.34 7.42
N ARG A 54 22.12 -27.78 6.74
CA ARG A 54 22.04 -27.50 5.29
C ARG A 54 21.76 -28.77 4.48
N LYS A 55 22.49 -29.86 4.74
CA LYS A 55 22.27 -31.16 4.08
C LYS A 55 20.86 -31.70 4.29
N LEU A 56 20.28 -31.53 5.49
CA LEU A 56 18.93 -31.98 5.78
C LEU A 56 17.88 -31.16 5.01
N ILE A 57 18.04 -29.83 4.98
CA ILE A 57 17.15 -28.93 4.25
C ILE A 57 17.20 -29.23 2.74
N ASP A 58 18.39 -29.38 2.16
CA ASP A 58 18.55 -29.70 0.74
C ASP A 58 17.90 -31.03 0.36
N LYS A 59 18.02 -32.05 1.23
CA LYS A 59 17.36 -33.34 1.03
C LYS A 59 15.83 -33.17 1.04
N THR A 60 15.30 -32.43 2.00
CA THR A 60 13.85 -32.21 2.13
C THR A 60 13.30 -31.41 0.95
N LEU A 61 13.99 -30.35 0.50
CA LEU A 61 13.58 -29.55 -0.66
C LEU A 61 13.47 -30.41 -1.94
N LYS A 62 14.47 -31.25 -2.20
CA LYS A 62 14.47 -32.16 -3.38
C LYS A 62 13.32 -33.16 -3.38
N VAL A 63 12.84 -33.56 -2.21
CA VAL A 63 11.68 -34.45 -2.07
C VAL A 63 10.37 -33.69 -2.28
N ALA A 64 10.27 -32.47 -1.75
CA ALA A 64 9.10 -31.62 -1.92
C ALA A 64 8.82 -31.28 -3.40
N ASP A 65 9.88 -31.06 -4.20
CA ASP A 65 9.76 -30.78 -5.63
C ASP A 65 9.27 -31.98 -6.46
N ARG A 66 9.18 -33.18 -5.87
CA ARG A 66 8.74 -34.41 -6.53
C ARG A 66 7.39 -34.85 -5.95
N PRO A 67 6.26 -34.34 -6.47
CA PRO A 67 4.94 -34.79 -6.02
C PRO A 67 4.81 -36.30 -6.23
N GLY A 68 4.46 -37.03 -5.16
CA GLY A 68 4.21 -38.47 -5.19
C GLY A 68 5.29 -39.38 -4.59
N LYS A 69 6.48 -38.88 -4.19
CA LYS A 69 7.49 -39.67 -3.45
C LYS A 69 7.69 -39.09 -2.04
N ARG A 70 7.31 -39.84 -1.00
CA ARG A 70 7.19 -39.35 0.39
C ARG A 70 8.23 -39.90 1.38
N SER A 71 9.22 -40.68 0.96
CA SER A 71 10.16 -41.30 1.91
C SER A 71 11.55 -40.66 1.84
N ILE A 72 11.98 -40.12 2.99
CA ILE A 72 13.38 -39.80 3.28
C ILE A 72 13.90 -40.97 4.12
N SER A 73 14.55 -41.95 3.48
CA SER A 73 15.35 -42.98 4.17
C SER A 73 16.80 -42.52 4.26
#